data_AF-A0A1Y3ARZ6-F1
#
_entry.id   AF-A0A1Y3ARZ6-F1
#
_cell.length_a   1.000
_cell.length_b   1.000
_cell.length_c   1.000
_cell.angle_alpha   90.00
_cell.angle_beta   90.00
_cell.angle_gamma   90.00
#
_symmetry.space_group_name_H-M   'P 1'
#
loop_
_entity.id
_entity.type
_entity.pdbx_description
1 polymer ?
#
loop_
_entity_poly.entity_id
_entity_poly.type
_entity_poly.pdbx_seq_one_letter_code
_entity_poly.pdbx_strand_id
1 'polypeptide(L)'
;MKMAVRLESQLDLGRTRYLLVVTNEMDQSCLLGIDYENEATIGLVLPIWKDMRIMLDGDGLVLHTVNDQWESTYNNIPELTRSSDNKKFEEIITAKLREVMISVDLEQVTSKEIRSKLETQLGRDLNDYKSFIDKEMIRIMGQLEEPSKILDYLYLGSEWNASNFEELKGK
;
A
#
# COMPACT_ATOMS: atom_id res chain seq x y z
N MET A 1 19.87 -3.56 -10.30
CA MET A 1 20.10 -4.87 -10.96
C MET A 1 19.04 -5.05 -12.04
N LYS A 2 19.32 -5.79 -13.14
CA LYS A 2 18.30 -6.14 -14.14
C LYS A 2 18.37 -7.65 -14.35
N MET A 3 17.41 -8.38 -13.79
CA MET A 3 17.31 -9.83 -13.93
C MET A 3 16.01 -10.15 -14.67
N ALA A 4 16.06 -11.05 -15.65
CA ALA A 4 14.89 -11.52 -16.36
C ALA A 4 14.94 -13.05 -16.39
N VAL A 5 13.83 -13.69 -16.01
CA VAL A 5 13.69 -15.14 -15.99
C VAL A 5 12.51 -15.49 -16.89
N ARG A 6 12.76 -16.30 -17.93
CA ARG A 6 11.68 -16.91 -18.71
C ARG A 6 11.03 -17.99 -17.86
N LEU A 7 9.71 -17.91 -17.67
CA LEU A 7 8.97 -18.93 -16.96
C LEU A 7 8.61 -20.05 -17.95
N GLU A 8 8.87 -21.29 -17.55
CA GLU A 8 8.42 -22.46 -18.31
C GLU A 8 6.99 -22.78 -17.90
N SER A 9 6.11 -22.92 -18.89
CA SER A 9 4.76 -23.43 -18.66
C SER A 9 4.67 -24.86 -19.17
N GLN A 10 4.00 -25.73 -18.41
CA GLN A 10 3.67 -27.09 -18.86
C GLN A 10 2.55 -27.11 -19.91
N LEU A 11 1.89 -25.97 -20.12
CA LEU A 11 0.85 -25.77 -21.11
C LEU A 11 1.39 -24.91 -22.25
N ASP A 12 1.22 -25.37 -23.49
CA ASP A 12 1.52 -24.55 -24.66
C ASP A 12 0.39 -23.53 -24.86
N LEU A 13 0.52 -22.39 -24.19
CA LEU A 13 -0.46 -21.30 -24.19
C LEU A 13 -0.27 -20.32 -25.35
N GLY A 14 0.65 -20.58 -26.29
CA GLY A 14 0.98 -19.65 -27.39
C GLY A 14 1.71 -18.37 -26.95
N ARG A 15 1.97 -18.21 -25.65
CA ARG A 15 2.65 -17.05 -25.07
C ARG A 15 3.86 -17.47 -24.24
N THR A 16 4.93 -16.69 -24.32
CA THR A 16 6.10 -16.81 -23.44
C THR A 16 5.97 -15.83 -22.29
N ARG A 17 6.07 -16.33 -21.05
CA ARG A 17 6.03 -15.50 -19.86
C ARG A 17 7.44 -15.21 -19.36
N TYR A 18 7.68 -13.98 -18.93
CA TYR A 18 8.90 -13.52 -18.30
C TYR A 18 8.57 -12.90 -16.95
N LEU A 19 9.44 -13.15 -15.97
CA LEU A 19 9.46 -12.45 -14.70
C LEU A 19 10.73 -11.60 -14.64
N LEU A 20 10.57 -10.30 -14.47
CA LEU A 20 11.69 -9.36 -14.44
C LEU A 20 11.80 -8.75 -13.05
N VAL A 21 13.02 -8.65 -12.53
CA VAL A 21 13.34 -7.76 -11.41
C VAL A 21 13.94 -6.49 -11.98
N VAL A 22 13.23 -5.39 -11.80
CA VAL A 22 13.64 -4.07 -12.26
C VAL A 22 13.95 -3.21 -11.04
N THR A 23 15.16 -2.62 -11.02
CA THR A 23 15.58 -1.66 -10.00
C THR A 23 15.77 -0.28 -10.63
N ASN A 24 15.29 0.78 -9.99
CA ASN A 24 15.53 2.17 -10.42
C ASN A 24 16.87 2.72 -9.87
N GLU A 25 17.16 4.00 -10.15
CA GLU A 25 18.39 4.66 -9.68
C GLU A 25 18.42 4.93 -8.17
N MET A 26 17.27 4.80 -7.49
CA MET A 26 17.12 4.96 -6.05
C MET A 26 17.11 3.59 -5.32
N ASP A 27 17.60 2.53 -5.96
CA ASP A 27 17.62 1.16 -5.44
C ASP A 27 16.24 0.55 -5.08
N GLN A 28 15.15 1.14 -5.55
CA GLN A 28 13.81 0.57 -5.40
C GLN A 28 13.57 -0.49 -6.47
N SER A 29 13.05 -1.65 -6.06
CA SER A 29 12.88 -2.80 -6.95
C SER A 29 11.42 -3.24 -7.08
N CYS A 30 11.03 -3.70 -8.26
CA CYS A 30 9.75 -4.37 -8.50
C CYS A 30 9.91 -5.64 -9.35
N LEU A 31 8.98 -6.58 -9.20
CA LEU A 31 8.75 -7.70 -10.08
C LEU A 31 7.73 -7.32 -11.15
N LEU A 32 8.07 -7.59 -12.41
CA LEU A 32 7.17 -7.45 -13.55
C LEU A 32 6.90 -8.82 -14.16
N GLY A 33 5.63 -9.20 -14.28
CA GLY A 33 5.21 -10.33 -15.09
C GLY A 33 4.85 -9.85 -16.48
N ILE A 34 5.60 -10.30 -17.49
CA ILE A 34 5.42 -9.93 -18.88
C ILE A 34 5.01 -11.17 -19.68
N ASP A 35 3.89 -11.11 -20.38
CA ASP A 35 3.50 -12.10 -21.37
C ASP A 35 3.83 -11.57 -22.77
N TYR A 36 4.51 -12.39 -23.56
CA TYR A 36 4.92 -12.09 -24.93
C TYR A 36 4.41 -13.16 -25.89
N GLU A 37 3.61 -12.74 -26.87
CA GLU A 37 3.22 -13.54 -28.03
C GLU A 37 3.65 -12.80 -29.31
N ASN A 38 2.86 -11.82 -29.74
CA ASN A 38 3.18 -10.89 -30.84
C ASN A 38 3.53 -9.49 -30.33
N GLU A 39 3.02 -9.14 -29.15
CA GLU A 39 3.32 -7.92 -28.42
C GLU A 39 3.57 -8.25 -26.94
N ALA A 40 4.34 -7.40 -26.28
CA ALA A 40 4.60 -7.54 -24.86
C ALA A 40 3.45 -6.91 -24.06
N THR A 41 2.89 -7.67 -23.12
CA THR A 41 1.88 -7.20 -22.17
C THR A 41 2.37 -7.39 -20.74
N ILE A 42 2.04 -6.45 -19.85
CA ILE A 42 2.37 -6.55 -18.43
C ILE A 42 1.13 -7.06 -17.70
N GLY A 43 1.23 -8.26 -17.13
CA GLY A 43 0.15 -8.88 -16.35
C GLY A 43 0.32 -8.76 -14.84
N LEU A 44 1.53 -8.42 -14.37
CA LEU A 44 1.86 -8.28 -12.95
C LEU A 44 2.86 -7.14 -12.76
N VAL A 45 2.62 -6.30 -11.76
CA VAL A 45 3.59 -5.34 -11.21
C VAL A 45 3.54 -5.47 -9.69
N LEU A 46 4.63 -5.91 -9.07
CA LEU A 46 4.70 -6.12 -7.63
C LEU A 46 5.96 -5.43 -7.06
N PRO A 47 5.85 -4.41 -6.20
CA PRO A 47 7.02 -3.85 -5.52
C PRO A 47 7.69 -4.91 -4.62
N ILE A 48 9.02 -4.94 -4.58
CA ILE A 48 9.80 -5.85 -3.75
C ILE A 48 10.38 -5.06 -2.57
N TRP A 49 10.13 -5.54 -1.36
CA TRP A 49 10.66 -4.97 -0.12
C TRP A 49 11.68 -5.92 0.50
N LYS A 50 12.54 -5.40 1.39
CA LYS A 50 13.66 -6.14 1.99
C LYS A 50 13.23 -7.45 2.67
N ASP A 51 12.03 -7.48 3.24
CA ASP A 51 11.51 -8.61 4.02
C ASP A 51 10.43 -9.40 3.27
N MET A 52 10.26 -9.18 1.96
CA MET A 52 9.30 -9.95 1.16
C MET A 52 9.85 -11.33 0.80
N ARG A 53 9.03 -12.36 1.03
CA ARG A 53 9.25 -13.71 0.50
C ARG A 53 8.22 -13.99 -0.60
N ILE A 54 8.71 -14.37 -1.77
CA ILE A 54 7.87 -14.61 -2.95
C ILE A 54 8.11 -16.05 -3.40
N MET A 55 7.01 -16.80 -3.54
CA MET A 55 7.04 -18.19 -4.00
C MET A 55 6.32 -18.29 -5.34
N LEU A 56 6.97 -18.95 -6.31
CA LEU A 56 6.42 -19.21 -7.64
C LEU A 56 6.05 -20.69 -7.72
N ASP A 57 4.79 -21.00 -8.00
CA ASP A 57 4.39 -22.29 -8.57
C ASP A 57 4.45 -22.24 -10.10
N GLY A 58 4.64 -23.40 -10.72
CA GLY A 58 5.05 -23.56 -12.13
C GLY A 58 4.09 -23.02 -13.20
N ASP A 59 2.99 -22.38 -12.83
CA ASP A 59 2.02 -21.71 -13.69
C ASP A 59 1.97 -20.17 -13.48
N GLY A 60 2.74 -19.66 -12.53
CA GLY A 60 3.07 -18.24 -12.45
C GLY A 60 2.31 -17.48 -11.38
N LEU A 61 2.43 -17.95 -10.13
CA LEU A 61 2.54 -17.15 -8.90
C LEU A 61 1.32 -17.22 -7.98
N VAL A 62 1.42 -18.02 -6.91
CA VAL A 62 0.69 -17.80 -5.64
C VAL A 62 1.50 -16.90 -4.72
N LEU A 63 1.00 -15.68 -4.50
CA LEU A 63 1.60 -14.66 -3.65
C LEU A 63 1.19 -14.87 -2.18
N HIS A 64 2.13 -15.34 -1.36
CA HIS A 64 2.07 -15.17 0.09
C HIS A 64 3.02 -14.06 0.52
N THR A 65 2.51 -12.84 0.63
CA THR A 65 3.24 -11.76 1.30
C THR A 65 3.15 -12.01 2.81
N VAL A 66 4.26 -12.39 3.44
CA VAL A 66 4.35 -12.45 4.90
C VAL A 66 5.21 -11.29 5.36
N ASN A 67 4.60 -10.32 6.04
CA ASN A 67 5.32 -9.22 6.65
C ASN A 67 5.58 -9.56 8.13
N ASP A 68 6.61 -10.36 8.39
CA ASP A 68 6.83 -10.98 9.71
C ASP A 68 7.10 -9.97 10.85
N GLN A 69 7.61 -8.77 10.56
CA GLN A 69 8.05 -7.82 11.60
C GLN A 69 6.95 -6.93 12.17
N TRP A 70 5.98 -6.50 11.35
CA TRP A 70 5.04 -5.46 11.75
C TRP A 70 3.72 -6.03 12.28
N GLU A 71 3.25 -7.15 11.73
CA GLU A 71 2.05 -7.84 12.21
C GLU A 71 2.28 -8.52 13.57
N SER A 72 3.44 -9.14 13.82
CA SER A 72 3.72 -9.83 15.09
C SER A 72 3.75 -8.91 16.31
N THR A 73 4.15 -7.65 16.13
CA THR A 73 4.20 -6.67 17.23
C THR A 73 2.84 -6.00 17.47
N TYR A 74 2.00 -5.86 16.43
CA TYR A 74 0.70 -5.17 16.48
C TYR A 74 -0.52 -6.10 16.68
N ASN A 75 -0.47 -7.34 16.20
CA ASN A 75 -1.55 -8.33 16.36
C ASN A 75 -1.59 -8.97 17.76
N ASN A 76 -0.63 -8.63 18.63
CA ASN A 76 -0.64 -9.01 20.05
C ASN A 76 -1.39 -8.01 20.95
N ILE A 77 -2.07 -7.01 20.38
CA ILE A 77 -3.02 -6.17 21.13
C ILE A 77 -4.37 -6.90 21.13
N PRO A 78 -4.96 -7.26 22.30
CA PRO A 78 -6.17 -8.07 22.36
C PRO A 78 -7.33 -7.44 21.59
N GLU A 79 -7.75 -8.06 20.49
CA GLU A 79 -8.91 -7.66 19.68
C GLU A 79 -10.27 -8.01 20.34
N LEU A 80 -10.24 -8.59 21.54
CA LEU A 80 -11.42 -8.88 22.35
C LEU A 80 -11.77 -7.66 23.22
N THR A 81 -12.71 -6.81 22.77
CA THR A 81 -13.71 -6.04 23.58
C THR A 81 -14.31 -4.78 22.90
N ARG A 82 -14.29 -4.61 21.57
CA ARG A 82 -14.89 -3.41 20.93
C ARG A 82 -16.37 -3.60 20.55
N SER A 83 -17.26 -2.74 21.04
CA SER A 83 -18.71 -2.73 20.74
C SER A 83 -18.99 -2.26 19.30
N SER A 84 -20.18 -2.57 18.76
CA SER A 84 -20.61 -2.12 17.42
C SER A 84 -20.66 -0.60 17.27
N ASP A 85 -20.90 0.13 18.36
CA ASP A 85 -20.98 1.59 18.35
C ASP A 85 -19.59 2.22 18.27
N ASN A 86 -18.57 1.58 18.87
CA ASN A 86 -17.19 2.02 18.75
C ASN A 86 -16.68 1.91 17.31
N LYS A 87 -17.02 0.84 16.59
CA LYS A 87 -16.64 0.68 15.17
C LYS A 87 -17.21 1.77 14.27
N LYS A 88 -18.51 2.05 14.40
CA LYS A 88 -19.16 3.15 13.65
C LYS A 88 -18.52 4.50 13.94
N PHE A 89 -18.12 4.70 15.19
CA PHE A 89 -17.46 5.94 15.57
C PHE A 89 -16.01 6.03 15.06
N GLU A 90 -15.27 4.92 15.06
CA GLU A 90 -13.95 4.80 14.43
C GLU A 90 -14.02 5.13 12.92
N GLU A 91 -15.05 4.69 12.21
CA GLU A 91 -15.29 5.05 10.80
C GLU A 91 -15.47 6.57 10.61
N ILE A 92 -16.22 7.22 11.50
CA ILE A 92 -16.42 8.68 11.48
C ILE A 92 -15.11 9.41 11.77
N ILE A 93 -14.32 8.91 12.74
CA ILE A 93 -12.98 9.44 13.03
C ILE A 93 -12.11 9.35 11.79
N THR A 94 -12.03 8.19 11.14
CA THR A 94 -11.22 7.97 9.94
C THR A 94 -11.61 8.94 8.82
N ALA A 95 -12.90 9.10 8.55
CA ALA A 95 -13.39 10.02 7.51
C ALA A 95 -12.96 11.47 7.79
N LYS A 96 -13.20 11.97 9.01
CA LYS A 96 -12.83 13.34 9.38
C LYS A 96 -11.33 13.55 9.51
N LEU A 97 -10.58 12.56 9.98
CA LEU A 97 -9.13 12.62 10.03
C LEU A 97 -8.55 12.74 8.63
N ARG A 98 -9.09 12.01 7.65
CA ARG A 98 -8.69 12.12 6.24
C ARG A 98 -8.95 13.51 5.68
N GLU A 99 -10.14 14.07 5.91
CA GLU A 99 -10.47 15.45 5.51
C GLU A 99 -9.48 16.47 6.10
N VAL A 100 -9.20 16.38 7.40
CA VAL A 100 -8.24 17.27 8.07
C VAL A 100 -6.86 17.14 7.43
N MET A 101 -6.37 15.92 7.22
CA MET A 101 -5.02 15.66 6.71
C MET A 101 -4.84 16.08 5.25
N ILE A 102 -5.89 16.01 4.42
CA ILE A 102 -5.88 16.55 3.05
C ILE A 102 -5.86 18.09 3.06
N SER A 103 -6.48 18.72 4.05
CA SER A 103 -6.62 20.18 4.12
C SER A 103 -5.40 20.94 4.67
N VAL A 104 -4.39 20.23 5.17
CA VAL A 104 -3.22 20.81 5.84
C VAL A 104 -1.94 20.47 5.10
N ASP A 105 -0.94 21.31 5.28
CA ASP A 105 0.43 21.00 4.88
C ASP A 105 1.04 19.98 5.85
N LEU A 106 1.20 18.74 5.38
CA LEU A 106 1.70 17.62 6.18
C LEU A 106 3.18 17.75 6.56
N GLU A 107 3.97 18.57 5.87
CA GLU A 107 5.40 18.76 6.18
C GLU A 107 5.63 19.65 7.39
N GLN A 108 4.68 20.54 7.68
CA GLN A 108 4.81 21.55 8.74
C GLN A 108 3.88 21.29 9.93
N VAL A 109 2.81 20.51 9.75
CA VAL A 109 1.82 20.26 10.79
C VAL A 109 2.31 19.21 11.80
N THR A 110 2.05 19.43 13.08
CA THR A 110 2.32 18.45 14.13
C THR A 110 1.14 17.51 14.34
N SER A 111 1.40 16.29 14.83
CA SER A 111 0.35 15.35 15.24
C SER A 111 -0.62 15.93 16.27
N LYS A 112 -0.13 16.82 17.14
CA LYS A 112 -0.96 17.54 18.12
C LYS A 112 -1.95 18.48 17.44
N GLU A 113 -1.54 19.21 16.41
CA GLU A 113 -2.43 20.12 15.66
C GLU A 113 -3.46 19.37 14.85
N ILE A 114 -3.09 18.24 14.23
CA ILE A 114 -4.04 17.35 13.53
C ILE A 114 -5.11 16.86 14.51
N ARG A 115 -4.71 16.32 15.67
CA ARG A 115 -5.66 15.84 16.70
C ARG A 115 -6.56 16.97 17.21
N SER A 116 -6.01 18.14 17.47
CA SER A 116 -6.79 19.28 17.98
C SER A 116 -7.82 19.78 16.95
N LYS A 117 -7.48 19.81 15.66
CA LYS A 117 -8.42 20.10 14.58
C LYS A 117 -9.51 19.02 14.48
N LEU A 118 -9.14 17.75 14.57
CA LEU A 118 -10.07 16.62 14.53
C LEU A 118 -11.09 16.68 15.68
N GLU A 119 -10.64 16.90 16.92
CA GLU A 119 -11.51 17.07 18.09
C GLU A 119 -12.45 18.26 17.95
N THR A 120 -11.95 19.38 17.41
CA THR A 120 -12.75 20.58 17.14
C THR A 120 -13.85 20.30 16.10
N GLN A 121 -13.55 19.56 15.03
CA GLN A 121 -14.54 19.21 14.00
C GLN A 121 -15.58 18.20 14.47
N LEU A 122 -15.19 17.27 15.34
CA LEU A 122 -16.11 16.26 15.90
C LEU A 122 -16.87 16.76 17.14
N GLY A 123 -16.46 17.88 17.73
CA GLY A 123 -17.08 18.49 18.91
C GLY A 123 -16.99 17.62 20.16
N ARG A 124 -16.00 16.72 20.24
CA ARG A 124 -15.82 15.79 21.36
C ARG A 124 -14.35 15.49 21.61
N ASP A 125 -14.06 15.15 22.86
CA ASP A 125 -12.75 14.64 23.26
C ASP A 125 -12.50 13.23 22.67
N LEU A 126 -11.26 12.98 22.25
CA LEU A 126 -10.85 11.73 21.63
C LEU A 126 -9.71 11.04 22.39
N ASN A 127 -9.57 11.28 23.70
CA ASN A 127 -8.48 10.69 24.50
C ASN A 127 -8.44 9.16 24.42
N ASP A 128 -9.60 8.50 24.43
CA ASP A 128 -9.71 7.04 24.34
C ASP A 128 -9.33 6.48 22.96
N TYR A 129 -9.30 7.34 21.94
CA TYR A 129 -9.01 6.98 20.55
C TYR A 129 -7.60 7.40 20.11
N LYS A 130 -6.75 7.92 21.01
CA LYS A 130 -5.39 8.40 20.66
C LYS A 130 -4.57 7.36 19.89
N SER A 131 -4.54 6.12 20.37
CA SER A 131 -3.77 5.04 19.71
C SER A 131 -4.35 4.66 18.35
N PHE A 132 -5.67 4.67 18.21
CA PHE A 132 -6.35 4.45 16.94
C PHE A 132 -6.05 5.57 15.94
N ILE A 133 -6.14 6.83 16.39
CA ILE A 133 -5.84 8.02 15.57
C ILE A 133 -4.38 8.01 15.12
N ASP A 134 -3.43 7.63 15.97
CA ASP A 134 -2.02 7.51 15.58
C ASP A 134 -1.78 6.48 14.48
N LYS A 135 -2.44 5.33 14.60
CA LYS A 135 -2.40 4.29 13.56
C LYS A 135 -3.01 4.80 12.25
N GLU A 136 -4.16 5.46 12.33
CA GLU A 136 -4.85 5.98 11.14
C GLU A 136 -4.09 7.14 10.49
N MET A 137 -3.43 8.01 11.26
CA MET A 137 -2.59 9.07 10.72
C MET A 137 -1.45 8.52 9.87
N ILE A 138 -0.73 7.50 10.36
CA ILE A 138 0.36 6.88 9.60
C ILE A 138 -0.18 6.25 8.30
N ARG A 139 -1.29 5.52 8.40
CA ARG A 139 -1.96 4.91 7.25
C ARG A 139 -2.38 5.95 6.21
N ILE A 140 -3.05 7.02 6.64
CA ILE A 140 -3.56 8.07 5.75
C ILE A 140 -2.39 8.85 5.14
N MET A 141 -1.35 9.18 5.90
CA MET A 141 -0.14 9.83 5.35
C MET A 141 0.45 9.02 4.21
N GLY A 142 0.67 7.71 4.42
CA GLY A 142 1.20 6.84 3.36
C GLY A 142 0.28 6.75 2.13
N GLN A 143 -1.04 6.92 2.30
CA GLN A 143 -2.00 6.96 1.19
C GLN A 143 -1.99 8.27 0.40
N LEU A 144 -1.50 9.37 1.02
CA LEU A 144 -1.44 10.70 0.41
C LEU A 144 -0.10 10.96 -0.30
N GLU A 145 0.89 10.08 -0.15
CA GLU A 145 2.16 10.18 -0.88
C GLU A 145 1.94 9.91 -2.38
N GLU A 146 2.45 10.78 -3.26
CA GLU A 146 2.34 10.53 -4.69
C GLU A 146 3.19 9.31 -5.12
N PRO A 147 2.68 8.42 -5.99
CA PRO A 147 3.47 7.32 -6.52
C PRO A 147 4.56 7.83 -7.47
N SER A 148 5.73 7.20 -7.45
CA SER A 148 6.87 7.57 -8.29
C SER A 148 6.60 7.23 -9.75
N LYS A 149 6.62 8.21 -10.65
CA LYS A 149 6.49 7.95 -12.09
C LYS A 149 7.75 7.26 -12.63
N ILE A 150 7.59 6.09 -13.22
CA ILE A 150 8.67 5.33 -13.87
C ILE A 150 8.60 5.48 -15.39
N LEU A 151 7.40 5.36 -15.99
CA LEU A 151 7.10 5.60 -17.40
C LEU A 151 5.79 6.40 -17.53
N ASP A 152 5.45 6.83 -18.75
CA ASP A 152 4.21 7.58 -19.01
C ASP A 152 2.93 6.88 -18.55
N TYR A 153 2.96 5.56 -18.47
CA TYR A 153 1.84 4.71 -18.05
C TYR A 153 2.22 3.78 -16.89
N LEU A 154 3.34 4.03 -16.20
CA LEU A 154 3.80 3.19 -15.10
C LEU A 154 4.23 4.04 -13.90
N TYR A 155 3.46 3.93 -12.82
CA TYR A 155 3.74 4.54 -11.54
C TYR A 155 4.07 3.44 -10.52
N LEU A 156 5.12 3.64 -9.75
CA LEU A 156 5.52 2.76 -8.66
C LEU A 156 5.10 3.41 -7.34
N GLY A 157 4.10 2.80 -6.70
CA GLY A 157 3.62 3.20 -5.39
C GLY A 157 4.15 2.30 -4.26
N SER A 158 4.10 2.79 -3.03
CA SER A 158 4.09 1.96 -1.82
C SER A 158 2.76 1.20 -1.73
N GLU A 159 2.66 0.20 -0.84
CA GLU A 159 1.38 -0.50 -0.59
C GLU A 159 0.25 0.48 -0.24
N TRP A 160 0.59 1.63 0.37
CA TRP A 160 -0.37 2.61 0.84
C TRP A 160 -0.90 3.50 -0.29
N ASN A 161 -0.05 4.14 -1.07
CA ASN A 161 -0.50 5.02 -2.15
C ASN A 161 -1.00 4.26 -3.40
N ALA A 162 -0.51 3.04 -3.65
CA ALA A 162 -1.03 2.17 -4.70
C ALA A 162 -2.47 1.69 -4.41
N SER A 163 -2.90 1.78 -3.13
CA SER A 163 -4.27 1.47 -2.70
C SER A 163 -5.25 2.65 -2.85
N ASN A 164 -4.78 3.84 -3.24
CA ASN A 164 -5.60 5.05 -3.36
C ASN A 164 -6.23 5.16 -4.77
N PHE A 165 -7.22 4.32 -5.07
CA PHE A 165 -7.84 4.19 -6.39
C PHE A 165 -8.39 5.50 -6.98
N GLU A 166 -8.83 6.45 -6.15
CA GLU A 166 -9.40 7.72 -6.62
C GLU A 166 -8.34 8.66 -7.24
N GLU A 167 -7.10 8.61 -6.76
CA GLU A 167 -6.01 9.47 -7.25
C GLU A 167 -5.46 8.99 -8.61
N LEU A 168 -5.46 7.67 -8.85
CA LEU A 168 -4.99 7.06 -10.10
C LEU A 168 -5.91 7.36 -11.30
N LYS A 169 -7.16 7.76 -11.08
CA LYS A 169 -8.08 8.14 -12.17
C LYS A 169 -7.86 9.56 -12.72
N GLY A 170 -7.11 10.39 -12.00
CA GLY A 170 -6.91 11.81 -12.34
C GLY A 170 -5.60 12.15 -13.03
N LYS A 171 -4.69 11.18 -13.21
CA LYS A 171 -3.37 11.36 -13.83
C LYS A 171 -3.33 10.83 -15.26
#